data_AF-H9GHJ5-F1
#
_entry.id   AF-H9GHJ5-F1
#
_cell.length_a   1.000
_cell.length_b   1.000
_cell.length_c   1.000
_cell.angle_alpha   90.00
_cell.angle_beta   90.00
_cell.angle_gamma   90.00
#
_symmetry.space_group_name_H-M   'P 1'
#
loop_
_entity.id
_entity.type
_entity.pdbx_description
1 polymer ?
#
loop_
_entity_poly.entity_id
_entity_poly.type
_entity_poly.pdbx_seq_one_letter_code
_entity_poly.pdbx_strand_id
1 'polypeptide(L)' 'PLSFSRSLVLSSSAHGCGKPAYLPNVSRVVGGDDAKPHSWPWQVSLQYDKNGVWAHTCGGTLIESNWVLTAAHCIR' A
#
# COMPACT_ATOMS: atom_id res chain seq x y z
N PRO A 1 14.45 44.41 23.97
CA PRO A 1 14.16 42.99 24.32
C PRO A 1 13.11 42.40 23.36
N LEU A 2 13.22 41.10 23.08
CA LEU A 2 12.47 40.28 22.10
C LEU A 2 13.03 40.30 20.66
N SER A 3 14.13 39.56 20.47
CA SER A 3 14.58 39.08 19.16
C SER A 3 13.72 37.90 18.73
N PHE A 4 12.88 38.06 17.70
CA PHE A 4 12.15 36.96 17.08
C PHE A 4 13.12 36.13 16.22
N SER A 5 13.60 35.00 16.77
CA SER A 5 14.31 34.00 15.98
C SER A 5 13.34 33.35 15.01
N ARG A 6 13.43 33.69 13.72
CA ARG A 6 12.74 32.98 12.64
C ARG A 6 13.35 31.57 12.50
N SER A 7 12.87 30.63 13.30
CA SER A 7 13.16 29.21 13.08
C SER A 7 12.46 28.77 11.79
N LEU A 8 13.26 28.54 10.74
CA LEU A 8 12.82 27.80 9.56
C LEU A 8 12.53 26.36 9.98
N VAL A 9 11.26 26.04 10.20
CA VAL A 9 10.82 24.65 10.35
C VAL A 9 10.83 24.01 8.96
N LEU A 10 11.73 23.05 8.75
CA LEU A 10 11.65 22.08 7.67
C LEU A 10 10.41 21.22 7.92
N SER A 11 9.26 21.61 7.37
CA SER A 11 8.09 20.74 7.31
C SER A 11 8.40 19.61 6.33
N SER A 12 8.96 18.50 6.84
CA SER A 12 8.99 17.27 6.08
C SER A 12 7.54 16.90 5.75
N SER A 13 7.17 16.90 4.48
CA SER A 13 5.94 16.27 4.03
C SER A 13 6.04 14.78 4.37
N ALA A 14 5.52 14.39 5.53
CA ALA A 14 5.35 13.00 5.87
C ALA A 14 4.31 12.45 4.88
N HIS A 15 4.77 11.70 3.89
CA HIS A 15 3.89 10.91 3.03
C HIS A 15 3.26 9.85 3.94
N GLY A 16 2.04 10.12 4.41
CA GLY A 16 1.35 9.22 5.32
C GLY A 16 1.06 7.88 4.64
N CYS A 17 1.22 6.78 5.37
CA CYS A 17 0.88 5.44 4.90
C CYS A 17 -0.36 4.88 5.63
N GLY A 18 -0.91 3.77 5.14
CA GLY A 18 -1.97 3.01 5.84
C GLY A 18 -3.34 3.70 5.94
N LYS A 19 -3.58 4.79 5.22
CA LYS A 19 -4.87 5.52 5.21
C LYS A 19 -5.58 5.34 3.87
N PRO A 20 -6.64 4.54 3.79
CA PRO A 20 -7.37 4.35 2.54
C PRO A 20 -8.38 5.49 2.31
N ALA A 21 -8.60 5.85 1.04
CA ALA A 21 -9.65 6.81 0.67
C ALA A 21 -11.06 6.23 0.91
N TYR A 22 -11.21 4.91 0.79
CA TYR A 22 -12.44 4.19 1.08
C TYR A 22 -12.22 3.27 2.28
N LEU A 23 -13.01 3.43 3.34
CA LEU A 23 -12.86 2.59 4.51
C LEU A 23 -13.30 1.14 4.21
N PRO A 24 -12.51 0.13 4.62
CA PRO A 24 -12.89 -1.27 4.49
C PRO A 24 -13.98 -1.63 5.50
N ASN A 25 -14.74 -2.69 5.19
CA ASN A 25 -15.52 -3.39 6.20
C ASN A 25 -14.55 -4.28 7.00
N VAL A 26 -14.38 -3.99 8.29
CA VAL A 26 -13.37 -4.62 9.16
C VAL A 26 -13.96 -5.69 10.10
N SER A 27 -15.00 -6.39 9.66
CA SER A 27 -15.48 -7.57 10.38
C SER A 27 -14.42 -8.68 10.41
N ARG A 28 -14.53 -9.60 11.38
CA ARG A 28 -13.66 -10.77 11.46
C ARG A 28 -13.78 -11.56 10.16
N VAL A 29 -12.66 -11.74 9.45
CA VAL A 29 -12.63 -12.52 8.22
C VAL A 29 -12.75 -14.01 8.56
N VAL A 30 -13.95 -14.57 8.37
CA VAL A 30 -14.22 -16.02 8.43
C VAL A 30 -15.02 -16.37 7.18
N GLY A 31 -14.44 -17.15 6.26
CA GLY A 31 -15.05 -17.43 4.96
C GLY A 31 -15.30 -16.17 4.13
N GLY A 32 -14.34 -15.23 4.16
CA GLY A 32 -14.52 -13.82 3.82
C GLY A 32 -15.25 -13.48 2.53
N ASP A 33 -15.65 -12.20 2.44
CA ASP A 33 -16.42 -11.66 1.32
C ASP A 33 -15.55 -10.79 0.40
N ASP A 34 -16.13 -10.40 -0.74
CA ASP A 34 -15.51 -9.45 -1.65
C ASP A 34 -15.21 -8.12 -0.94
N ALA A 35 -13.98 -7.64 -1.10
CA ALA A 35 -13.57 -6.35 -0.56
C ALA A 35 -14.31 -5.21 -1.26
N LYS A 36 -14.68 -4.17 -0.50
CA LYS A 36 -15.14 -2.91 -1.09
C LYS A 36 -14.06 -2.39 -2.05
N PRO A 37 -14.39 -2.04 -3.31
CA PRO A 37 -13.41 -1.55 -4.26
C PRO A 37 -12.54 -0.43 -3.68
N HIS A 38 -11.23 -0.55 -3.88
CA HIS A 38 -10.21 0.41 -3.42
C HIS A 38 -10.07 0.59 -1.90
N SER A 39 -10.73 -0.24 -1.06
CA SER A 39 -10.62 -0.09 0.41
C SER A 39 -9.33 -0.60 1.01
N TRP A 40 -8.56 -1.36 0.24
CA TRP A 40 -7.21 -1.84 0.56
C TRP A 40 -6.25 -1.40 -0.54
N PRO A 41 -5.94 -0.09 -0.65
CA PRO A 41 -5.25 0.48 -1.81
C PRO A 41 -3.80 0.01 -1.97
N TRP A 42 -3.23 -0.57 -0.92
CA TRP A 42 -1.90 -1.18 -0.95
C TRP A 42 -1.90 -2.61 -1.48
N GLN A 43 -3.05 -3.25 -1.71
CA GLN A 43 -3.10 -4.63 -2.19
C GLN A 43 -2.64 -4.72 -3.65
N VAL A 44 -1.66 -5.59 -3.91
CA VAL A 44 -1.06 -5.80 -5.24
C VAL A 44 -1.31 -7.23 -5.72
N SER A 45 -1.59 -7.37 -7.02
CA SER A 45 -1.60 -8.64 -7.75
C SER A 45 -0.25 -8.81 -8.46
N LEU A 46 0.58 -9.75 -7.99
CA LEU A 46 1.80 -10.14 -8.69
C LEU A 46 1.46 -11.13 -9.79
N GLN A 47 1.87 -10.79 -11.01
CA GLN A 47 1.58 -11.58 -12.20
C GLN A 47 2.86 -11.95 -12.93
N TYR A 48 2.91 -13.18 -13.45
CA TYR A 48 3.94 -13.60 -14.38
C TYR A 48 3.34 -13.76 -15.76
N ASP A 49 4.11 -13.39 -16.78
CA ASP A 49 3.76 -13.69 -18.16
C ASP A 49 4.03 -15.16 -18.46
N LYS A 50 3.03 -15.82 -19.06
CA LYS A 50 3.17 -17.15 -19.63
C LYS A 50 2.71 -17.11 -21.08
N ASN A 51 3.67 -16.94 -21.98
CA ASN A 51 3.46 -16.91 -23.43
C ASN A 51 2.53 -15.76 -23.87
N GLY A 52 2.73 -14.56 -23.33
CA GLY A 52 1.91 -13.37 -23.66
C GLY A 52 0.61 -13.26 -22.86
N VAL A 53 0.40 -14.13 -21.87
CA VAL A 53 -0.75 -14.09 -20.96
C VAL A 53 -0.25 -13.86 -19.53
N TRP A 54 -0.66 -12.74 -18.94
CA TRP A 54 -0.39 -12.43 -17.54
C TRP A 54 -1.36 -13.18 -16.63
N ALA A 55 -0.82 -13.88 -15.64
CA ALA A 55 -1.60 -14.62 -14.65
C ALA A 55 -1.18 -14.28 -13.23
N HIS A 56 -2.17 -14.09 -12.34
CA HIS A 56 -1.94 -13.91 -10.91
C HIS A 56 -1.24 -15.12 -10.31
N THR A 57 -0.27 -14.85 -9.44
CA THR A 57 0.51 -15.88 -8.74
C THR A 57 0.60 -15.63 -7.24
N CYS A 58 0.75 -14.38 -6.83
CA CYS A 58 0.91 -14.00 -5.43
C CYS A 58 0.33 -12.61 -5.15
N GLY A 59 0.12 -12.32 -3.86
CA GLY A 59 -0.16 -10.97 -3.38
C GLY A 59 1.09 -10.15 -3.10
N GLY A 60 0.90 -8.86 -2.84
CA GLY A 60 1.93 -7.95 -2.36
C GLY A 60 1.34 -6.71 -1.69
N THR A 61 2.17 -5.92 -1.02
CA THR A 61 1.78 -4.66 -0.36
C THR A 61 2.62 -3.52 -0.92
N LEU A 62 1.97 -2.49 -1.49
CA LEU A 62 2.64 -1.25 -1.85
C LEU A 62 3.07 -0.51 -0.57
N ILE A 63 4.38 -0.39 -0.36
CA ILE A 63 4.96 0.24 0.84
C ILE A 63 5.52 1.64 0.55
N GLU A 64 5.82 1.92 -0.71
CA GLU A 64 6.25 3.22 -1.22
C GLU A 64 5.87 3.29 -2.72
N SER A 65 5.88 4.48 -3.31
CA SER A 65 5.41 4.77 -4.67
C SER A 65 5.90 3.80 -5.77
N ASN A 66 7.06 3.18 -5.59
CA ASN A 66 7.63 2.21 -6.55
C ASN A 66 8.12 0.91 -5.89
N TRP A 67 7.72 0.63 -4.64
CA TRP A 67 8.21 -0.53 -3.89
C TRP A 67 7.05 -1.38 -3.37
N VAL A 68 7.08 -2.67 -3.72
CA VAL A 68 6.11 -3.67 -3.28
C VAL A 68 6.82 -4.69 -2.39
N LEU A 69 6.29 -4.90 -1.19
CA LEU A 69 6.68 -5.99 -0.29
C LEU A 69 5.89 -7.26 -0.64
N THR A 70 6.55 -8.41 -0.68
CA THR A 70 5.91 -9.72 -0.90
C THR A 70 6.69 -10.84 -0.20
N ALA A 71 6.17 -12.07 -0.26
CA ALA A 71 6.85 -13.24 0.27
C ALA A 71 8.02 -13.66 -0.64
N ALA A 72 9.16 -14.03 -0.05
CA ALA A 72 10.34 -14.43 -0.81
C ALA A 72 10.06 -15.60 -1.78
N HIS A 73 9.22 -16.57 -1.38
CA HIS A 73 8.89 -17.73 -2.22
C HIS A 73 8.03 -17.39 -3.46
N CYS A 74 7.49 -16.18 -3.55
CA CYS A 74 6.76 -15.70 -4.73
C CYS A 74 7.68 -15.23 -5.85
N ILE A 75 8.96 -14.97 -5.53
CA ILE A 75 10.00 -14.58 -6.48
C ILE A 75 10.82 -15.84 -6.79
N ARG A 76 10.87 -16.21 -8.07
CA ARG A 76 11.63 -17.37 -8.56
C ARG A 76 12.85 -16.96 -9.36
#